data_AF-A0A7Y2JRJ5-F1
#
_entry.id   AF-A0A7Y2JRJ5-F1
#
_cell.length_a   1.000
_cell.length_b   1.000
_cell.length_c   1.000
_cell.angle_alpha   90.00
_cell.angle_beta   90.00
_cell.angle_gamma   90.00
#
_symmetry.space_group_name_H-M   'P 1'
#
loop_
_entity.id
_entity.type
_entity.pdbx_description
1 polymer ?
#
loop_
_entity_poly.entity_id
_entity_poly.type
_entity_poly.pdbx_seq_one_letter_code
_entity_poly.pdbx_strand_id
1 'polypeptide(L)'
;MTRLFVALIAALILVACSDTTEPSFSSDVATVSQAKDFNEWTPWQGTLWNACHQESMDFDGKRKRLRTVTEDGNGGFHFNFHRNWHGTAIGQQSGNVYNINFPINWTENSRGPYPYVFNRVWYNNITCRGKCATQLFRTKYHLTINANGEVTSEKETWSIECKGP
;
A
#
# COMPACT_ATOMS: atom_id res chain seq x y z
N MET A 1 -16.76 -63.33 -40.96
CA MET A 1 -17.08 -64.47 -40.09
C MET A 1 -17.48 -63.91 -38.72
N THR A 2 -18.78 -63.59 -38.52
CA THR A 2 -19.74 -64.33 -37.64
C THR A 2 -19.20 -64.54 -36.22
N ARG A 3 -19.76 -63.95 -35.14
CA ARG A 3 -21.08 -64.16 -34.45
C ARG A 3 -21.38 -62.89 -33.59
N LEU A 4 -22.56 -62.27 -33.44
CA LEU A 4 -23.97 -62.61 -33.09
C LEU A 4 -24.24 -63.05 -31.63
N PHE A 5 -25.32 -62.46 -31.03
CA PHE A 5 -25.98 -62.59 -29.71
C PHE A 5 -25.71 -61.44 -28.70
N VAL A 6 -26.54 -60.39 -28.62
CA VAL A 6 -27.90 -60.22 -28.02
C VAL A 6 -27.92 -60.35 -26.49
N ALA A 7 -28.14 -59.22 -25.79
CA ALA A 7 -29.03 -59.14 -24.62
C ALA A 7 -29.35 -57.68 -24.27
N LEU A 8 -30.65 -57.43 -24.22
CA LEU A 8 -31.37 -56.19 -23.93
C LEU A 8 -31.68 -56.15 -22.43
N ILE A 9 -31.30 -55.12 -21.68
CA ILE A 9 -31.99 -54.75 -20.43
C ILE A 9 -32.12 -53.23 -20.36
N ALA A 10 -33.37 -52.78 -20.48
CA ALA A 10 -33.84 -51.48 -20.07
C ALA A 10 -33.96 -51.44 -18.54
N ALA A 11 -33.45 -50.38 -17.91
CA ALA A 11 -33.90 -49.94 -16.61
C ALA A 11 -33.77 -48.41 -16.53
N LEU A 12 -34.89 -47.77 -16.82
CA LEU A 12 -35.17 -46.36 -16.57
C LEU A 12 -35.32 -46.19 -15.05
N ILE A 13 -34.44 -45.42 -14.40
CA ILE A 13 -34.70 -44.90 -13.05
C ILE A 13 -34.50 -43.39 -13.10
N LEU A 14 -35.62 -42.68 -13.25
CA LEU A 14 -35.79 -41.28 -12.91
C LEU A 14 -35.70 -41.16 -11.38
N VAL A 15 -34.61 -40.59 -10.87
CA VAL A 15 -34.60 -39.94 -9.55
C VAL A 15 -34.34 -38.47 -9.79
N ALA A 16 -35.44 -37.73 -9.92
CA ALA A 16 -35.46 -36.30 -9.73
C ALA A 16 -35.48 -36.05 -8.21
N CYS A 17 -34.29 -35.90 -7.60
CA CYS A 17 -34.20 -35.18 -6.33
C CYS A 17 -34.10 -33.70 -6.67
N SER A 18 -35.25 -33.04 -6.68
CA SER A 18 -35.32 -31.58 -6.56
C SER A 18 -34.92 -31.19 -5.14
N ASP A 19 -33.63 -31.28 -4.83
CA ASP A 19 -33.07 -30.54 -3.71
C ASP A 19 -32.87 -29.11 -4.20
N THR A 20 -33.94 -28.33 -4.15
CA THR A 20 -33.84 -26.88 -4.11
C THR A 20 -33.23 -26.52 -2.76
N THR A 21 -31.93 -26.77 -2.61
CA THR A 21 -31.13 -26.18 -1.55
C THR A 21 -31.07 -24.69 -1.87
N GLU A 22 -32.04 -23.94 -1.34
CA GLU A 22 -31.90 -22.50 -1.26
C GLU A 22 -30.58 -22.23 -0.53
N PRO A 23 -29.62 -21.50 -1.13
CA PRO A 23 -28.44 -21.09 -0.41
C PRO A 23 -28.92 -20.19 0.73
N SER A 24 -28.82 -20.70 1.96
CA SER A 24 -28.96 -19.89 3.14
C SER A 24 -27.82 -18.88 3.13
N PHE A 25 -28.11 -17.65 2.68
CA PHE A 25 -27.23 -16.52 2.89
C PHE A 25 -27.14 -16.29 4.40
N SER A 26 -26.14 -16.90 5.05
CA SER A 26 -25.70 -16.45 6.37
C SER A 26 -25.25 -15.01 6.18
N SER A 27 -26.03 -14.06 6.68
CA SER A 27 -25.56 -12.70 6.89
C SER A 27 -24.56 -12.74 8.04
N ASP A 28 -23.39 -13.30 7.77
CA ASP A 28 -22.21 -13.09 8.58
C ASP A 28 -21.93 -11.59 8.48
N VAL A 29 -22.45 -10.84 9.45
CA VAL A 29 -22.05 -9.46 9.68
C VAL A 29 -20.55 -9.51 9.82
N ALA A 30 -19.84 -9.02 8.80
CA ALA A 30 -18.40 -8.97 8.78
C ALA A 30 -17.94 -8.40 10.12
N THR A 31 -17.32 -9.25 10.94
CA THR A 31 -16.78 -8.82 12.21
C THR A 31 -15.70 -7.81 11.86
N VAL A 32 -15.88 -6.55 12.29
CA VAL A 32 -14.95 -5.44 12.00
C VAL A 32 -13.53 -5.95 12.18
N SER A 33 -12.80 -6.11 11.08
CA SER A 33 -11.43 -6.58 11.10
C SER A 33 -10.62 -5.65 12.01
N GLN A 34 -10.08 -6.20 13.09
CA GLN A 34 -9.37 -5.42 14.08
C GLN A 34 -8.15 -4.76 13.42
N ALA A 35 -7.93 -3.49 13.72
CA ALA A 35 -6.75 -2.73 13.30
C ALA A 35 -5.47 -3.52 13.61
N LYS A 36 -4.70 -3.90 12.58
CA LYS A 36 -3.34 -4.41 12.78
C LYS A 36 -2.39 -3.23 13.02
N ASP A 37 -2.25 -2.85 14.27
CA ASP A 37 -1.35 -1.77 14.68
C ASP A 37 0.11 -2.25 14.67
N PHE A 38 0.88 -1.79 13.68
CA PHE A 38 2.35 -1.89 13.71
C PHE A 38 2.92 -0.66 14.43
N ASN A 39 2.86 -0.64 15.76
CA ASN A 39 3.14 0.56 16.56
C ASN A 39 4.57 0.62 17.15
N GLU A 40 5.57 0.06 16.46
CA GLU A 40 6.93 -0.03 16.99
C GLU A 40 7.94 0.82 16.21
N TRP A 41 8.95 1.32 16.93
CA TRP A 41 10.14 1.92 16.33
C TRP A 41 11.09 0.83 15.90
N THR A 42 11.48 0.83 14.64
CA THR A 42 12.53 -0.07 14.13
C THR A 42 13.75 0.74 13.69
N PRO A 43 14.98 0.23 13.90
CA PRO A 43 16.17 0.85 13.35
C PRO A 43 16.06 1.03 11.84
N TRP A 44 16.60 2.13 11.34
CA TRP A 44 16.65 2.47 9.93
C TRP A 44 17.99 3.13 9.64
N GLN A 45 18.84 2.42 8.91
CA GLN A 45 20.20 2.84 8.56
C GLN A 45 20.49 2.51 7.10
N GLY A 46 21.47 3.19 6.51
CA GLY A 46 21.91 2.96 5.14
C GLY A 46 22.55 4.21 4.53
N THR A 47 22.49 4.32 3.20
CA THR A 47 23.02 5.46 2.46
C THR A 47 21.91 6.14 1.66
N LEU A 48 21.92 7.47 1.61
CA LEU A 48 21.01 8.30 0.81
C LEU A 48 21.80 9.24 -0.10
N TRP A 49 21.22 9.59 -1.24
CA TRP A 49 21.79 10.59 -2.15
C TRP A 49 21.24 12.00 -1.85
N ASN A 50 22.15 12.96 -1.66
CA ASN A 50 21.84 14.38 -1.58
C ASN A 50 22.09 15.03 -2.94
N ALA A 51 21.04 15.25 -3.72
CA ALA A 51 21.13 15.92 -5.01
C ALA A 51 21.55 17.40 -4.90
N CYS A 52 21.33 18.06 -3.75
CA CYS A 52 21.71 19.47 -3.56
C CYS A 52 23.22 19.65 -3.38
N HIS A 53 23.91 18.65 -2.83
CA HIS A 53 25.37 18.66 -2.65
C HIS A 53 26.09 17.65 -3.55
N GLN A 54 25.34 16.87 -4.34
CA GLN A 54 25.85 15.79 -5.19
C GLN A 54 26.75 14.81 -4.44
N GLU A 55 26.31 14.41 -3.23
CA GLU A 55 27.05 13.48 -2.40
C GLU A 55 26.15 12.40 -1.78
N SER A 56 26.76 11.25 -1.51
CA SER A 56 26.17 10.21 -0.67
C SER A 56 26.27 10.59 0.80
N MET A 57 25.26 10.23 1.58
CA MET A 57 25.23 10.44 3.02
C MET A 57 24.90 9.13 3.72
N ASP A 58 25.71 8.73 4.69
CA ASP A 58 25.40 7.61 5.57
C ASP A 58 24.47 8.08 6.67
N PHE A 59 23.35 7.39 6.84
CA PHE A 59 22.34 7.74 7.83
C PHE A 59 22.10 6.64 8.84
N ASP A 60 21.75 7.10 10.03
CA ASP A 60 21.30 6.29 11.16
C ASP A 60 20.05 6.95 11.75
N GLY A 61 19.05 6.14 12.06
CA GLY A 61 17.80 6.63 12.60
C GLY A 61 16.81 5.53 12.95
N LYS A 62 15.56 5.96 13.09
CA LYS A 62 14.45 5.07 13.43
C LYS A 62 13.22 5.41 12.61
N ARG A 63 12.42 4.39 12.36
CA ARG A 63 11.16 4.48 11.64
C ARG A 63 10.01 3.88 12.43
N LYS A 64 8.85 4.53 12.32
CA LYS A 64 7.57 4.06 12.83
C LYS A 64 6.55 4.06 11.71
N ARG A 65 5.67 3.06 11.66
CA ARG A 65 4.61 2.95 10.65
C ARG A 65 3.34 2.36 11.24
N LEU A 66 2.35 3.21 11.51
CA LEU A 66 1.01 2.79 11.84
C LEU A 66 0.18 2.60 10.56
N ARG A 67 -0.61 1.53 10.52
CA ARG A 67 -1.60 1.27 9.47
C ARG A 67 -2.87 0.77 10.17
N THR A 68 -4.00 1.36 9.83
CA THR A 68 -5.31 0.95 10.33
C THR A 68 -6.20 0.75 9.12
N VAL A 69 -6.92 -0.37 9.08
CA VAL A 69 -7.96 -0.62 8.07
C VAL A 69 -9.22 -0.95 8.85
N THR A 70 -10.31 -0.26 8.52
CA THR A 70 -11.62 -0.48 9.13
C THR A 70 -12.60 -0.74 8.01
N GLU A 71 -13.18 -1.93 7.94
CA GLU A 71 -14.28 -2.20 7.02
C GLU A 71 -15.55 -1.49 7.52
N ASP A 72 -16.30 -0.88 6.61
CA ASP A 72 -17.61 -0.32 6.92
C ASP A 72 -18.70 -1.40 6.72
N GLY A 73 -19.83 -1.24 7.42
CA GLY A 73 -20.94 -2.20 7.34
C GLY A 73 -21.62 -2.28 5.97
N ASN A 74 -21.19 -1.48 4.98
CA ASN A 74 -21.70 -1.44 3.61
C ASN A 74 -20.68 -2.01 2.60
N GLY A 75 -19.62 -2.68 3.05
CA GLY A 75 -18.60 -3.30 2.18
C GLY A 75 -17.50 -2.35 1.70
N GLY A 76 -17.45 -1.13 2.21
CA GLY A 76 -16.31 -0.22 2.07
C GLY A 76 -15.23 -0.45 3.12
N PHE A 77 -14.15 0.32 3.03
CA PHE A 77 -13.11 0.38 4.04
C PHE A 77 -12.55 1.80 4.21
N HIS A 78 -12.17 2.11 5.43
CA HIS A 78 -11.41 3.27 5.81
C HIS A 78 -9.97 2.84 6.12
N PHE A 79 -9.03 3.37 5.36
CA PHE A 79 -7.62 3.11 5.52
C PHE A 79 -6.93 4.35 6.11
N ASN A 80 -6.22 4.18 7.22
CA ASN A 80 -5.32 5.19 7.76
C ASN A 80 -3.89 4.67 7.74
N PHE A 81 -2.95 5.55 7.42
CA PHE A 81 -1.54 5.24 7.56
C PHE A 81 -0.76 6.46 7.95
N HIS A 82 0.08 6.21 8.95
CA HIS A 82 0.99 7.18 9.48
C HIS A 82 2.38 6.56 9.48
N ARG A 83 3.35 7.27 8.94
CA ARG A 83 4.75 6.87 8.90
C ARG A 83 5.59 8.05 9.28
N ASN A 84 6.53 7.81 10.17
CA ASN A 84 7.49 8.83 10.59
C ASN A 84 8.87 8.19 10.62
N TRP A 85 9.76 8.65 9.74
CA TRP A 85 11.16 8.26 9.77
C TRP A 85 11.97 9.50 10.13
N HIS A 86 12.86 9.35 11.10
CA HIS A 86 13.80 10.40 11.43
C HIS A 86 15.16 9.82 11.77
N GLY A 87 16.19 10.61 11.55
CA GLY A 87 17.56 10.18 11.73
C GLY A 87 18.52 11.32 11.53
N THR A 88 19.79 11.00 11.66
CA THR A 88 20.90 11.88 11.29
C THR A 88 21.64 11.24 10.12
N ALA A 89 22.16 12.06 9.22
CA ALA A 89 23.06 11.60 8.16
C ALA A 89 24.34 12.41 8.14
N ILE A 90 25.42 11.82 7.64
CA ILE A 90 26.73 12.46 7.47
C ILE A 90 27.12 12.34 6.00
N GLY A 91 27.43 13.47 5.36
CA GLY A 91 27.95 13.51 4.00
C GLY A 91 29.31 12.83 3.92
N GLN A 92 29.45 11.86 3.01
CA GLN A 92 30.68 11.08 2.86
C GLN A 92 31.85 11.94 2.35
N GLN A 93 31.57 13.03 1.65
CA GLN A 93 32.60 13.91 1.08
C GLN A 93 32.77 15.19 1.91
N SER A 94 31.65 15.84 2.25
CA SER A 94 31.70 17.12 2.96
C SER A 94 31.85 17.01 4.47
N GLY A 95 31.49 15.85 5.05
CA GLY A 95 31.34 15.70 6.50
C GLY A 95 30.17 16.50 7.09
N ASN A 96 29.33 17.13 6.26
CA ASN A 96 28.16 17.86 6.72
C ASN A 96 27.19 16.92 7.43
N VAL A 97 26.56 17.43 8.49
CA VAL A 97 25.56 16.68 9.26
C VAL A 97 24.17 17.10 8.83
N TYR A 98 23.27 16.15 8.63
CA TYR A 98 21.91 16.37 8.17
C TYR A 98 20.89 15.75 9.13
N ASN A 99 19.75 16.42 9.31
CA ASN A 99 18.55 15.87 9.94
C ASN A 99 17.64 15.28 8.86
N ILE A 100 17.27 14.02 9.00
CA ILE A 100 16.26 13.38 8.16
C ILE A 100 14.92 13.45 8.87
N ASN A 101 13.88 13.87 8.15
CA ASN A 101 12.49 13.82 8.62
C ASN A 101 11.55 13.53 7.45
N PHE A 102 11.03 12.29 7.40
CA PHE A 102 10.15 11.79 6.34
C PHE A 102 8.77 11.42 6.89
N PRO A 103 7.93 12.43 7.19
CA PRO A 103 6.56 12.18 7.64
C PRO A 103 5.66 11.86 6.44
N ILE A 104 4.88 10.79 6.57
CA ILE A 104 3.72 10.55 5.72
C ILE A 104 2.51 10.31 6.61
N ASN A 105 1.46 11.09 6.40
CA ASN A 105 0.16 10.81 6.97
C ASN A 105 -0.85 10.80 5.82
N TRP A 106 -1.66 9.75 5.74
CA TRP A 106 -2.77 9.72 4.80
C TRP A 106 -3.92 8.89 5.35
N THR A 107 -5.11 9.36 5.02
CA THR A 107 -6.37 8.70 5.31
C THR A 107 -7.11 8.54 3.99
N GLU A 108 -7.84 7.45 3.84
CA GLU A 108 -8.55 7.11 2.62
C GLU A 108 -9.85 6.43 3.00
N ASN A 109 -10.91 6.85 2.33
CA ASN A 109 -12.19 6.15 2.35
C ASN A 109 -12.37 5.55 0.97
N SER A 110 -12.51 4.24 0.89
CA SER A 110 -12.86 3.56 -0.34
C SER A 110 -14.14 2.78 -0.10
N ARG A 111 -15.10 2.90 -1.02
CA ARG A 111 -16.26 2.02 -1.05
C ARG A 111 -15.88 0.89 -1.97
N GLY A 112 -15.74 -0.32 -1.44
CA GLY A 112 -15.52 -1.48 -2.30
C GLY A 112 -16.78 -1.76 -3.14
N PRO A 113 -16.63 -2.48 -4.27
CA PRO A 113 -15.40 -2.70 -5.04
C PRO A 113 -15.18 -1.57 -6.06
N TYR A 114 -14.14 -1.70 -6.88
CA TYR A 114 -13.73 -0.78 -7.93
C TYR A 114 -14.89 -0.22 -8.80
N PRO A 115 -14.72 0.95 -9.46
CA PRO A 115 -13.49 1.70 -9.75
C PRO A 115 -12.95 2.49 -8.56
N TYR A 116 -11.64 2.76 -8.57
CA TYR A 116 -10.96 3.48 -7.51
C TYR A 116 -9.92 4.47 -8.05
N VAL A 117 -9.91 5.70 -7.52
CA VAL A 117 -8.93 6.75 -7.87
C VAL A 117 -8.23 7.22 -6.62
N PHE A 118 -6.91 7.19 -6.65
CA PHE A 118 -6.03 7.50 -5.54
C PHE A 118 -5.06 8.61 -5.93
N ASN A 119 -4.99 9.66 -5.12
CA ASN A 119 -4.05 10.76 -5.28
C ASN A 119 -3.35 11.02 -3.95
N ARG A 120 -2.02 11.10 -3.95
CA ARG A 120 -1.25 11.43 -2.75
C ARG A 120 -0.14 12.41 -3.06
N VAL A 121 0.09 13.33 -2.14
CA VAL A 121 1.29 14.17 -2.11
C VAL A 121 1.95 14.01 -0.75
N TRP A 122 3.27 13.79 -0.72
CA TRP A 122 4.03 13.78 0.52
C TRP A 122 5.36 14.52 0.36
N TYR A 123 5.89 14.94 1.50
CA TYR A 123 7.11 15.74 1.61
C TYR A 123 8.09 15.05 2.54
N ASN A 124 9.34 14.99 2.12
CA ASN A 124 10.45 14.39 2.84
C ASN A 124 11.59 15.41 2.90
N ASN A 125 12.11 15.68 4.09
CA ASN A 125 13.10 16.74 4.29
C ASN A 125 14.43 16.13 4.76
N ILE A 126 15.51 16.61 4.15
CA ILE A 126 16.89 16.40 4.62
C ILE A 126 17.47 17.78 4.89
N THR A 127 17.51 18.16 6.16
CA THR A 127 17.86 19.51 6.60
C THR A 127 19.31 19.54 7.06
N CYS A 128 20.14 20.42 6.49
CA CYS A 128 21.52 20.58 6.92
C CYS A 128 21.60 21.16 8.33
N ARG A 129 22.51 20.65 9.17
CA ARG A 129 22.92 21.27 10.44
C ARG A 129 24.10 22.20 10.17
N GLY A 130 23.85 23.37 9.60
CA GLY A 130 24.88 24.36 9.33
C GLY A 130 24.60 25.21 8.09
N LYS A 131 25.67 25.76 7.50
CA LYS A 131 25.60 26.65 6.33
C LYS A 131 25.59 25.86 5.02
N CYS A 132 24.74 24.84 4.92
CA CYS A 132 24.60 24.05 3.69
C CYS A 132 23.13 23.88 3.30
N ALA A 133 22.88 23.53 2.04
CA ALA A 133 21.52 23.52 1.50
C ALA A 133 20.65 22.42 2.13
N THR A 134 19.37 22.71 2.34
CA THR A 134 18.35 21.74 2.71
C THR A 134 17.72 21.15 1.46
N GLN A 135 17.61 19.82 1.41
CA GLN A 135 16.92 19.11 0.34
C GLN A 135 15.47 18.82 0.75
N LEU A 136 14.53 19.35 -0.02
CA LEU A 136 13.10 19.05 0.08
C LEU A 136 12.70 18.14 -1.08
N PHE A 137 12.22 16.94 -0.77
CA PHE A 137 11.70 16.00 -1.73
C PHE A 137 10.19 15.98 -1.67
N ARG A 138 9.53 16.31 -2.78
CA ARG A 138 8.07 16.28 -2.91
C ARG A 138 7.71 15.20 -3.92
N THR A 139 6.86 14.27 -3.51
CA THR A 139 6.28 13.26 -4.41
C THR A 139 4.80 13.50 -4.56
N LYS A 140 4.30 13.38 -5.78
CA LYS A 140 2.88 13.21 -6.08
C LYS A 140 2.70 11.85 -6.75
N TYR A 141 1.76 11.07 -6.27
CA TYR A 141 1.42 9.77 -6.80
C TYR A 141 -0.07 9.75 -7.15
N HIS A 142 -0.39 9.26 -8.34
CA HIS A 142 -1.74 9.09 -8.84
C HIS A 142 -1.91 7.67 -9.34
N LEU A 143 -2.99 7.02 -8.93
CA LEU A 143 -3.35 5.67 -9.36
C LEU A 143 -4.85 5.64 -9.68
N THR A 144 -5.20 5.05 -10.81
CA THR A 144 -6.59 4.79 -11.20
C THR A 144 -6.75 3.30 -11.48
N ILE A 145 -7.78 2.71 -10.89
CA ILE A 145 -8.18 1.31 -11.06
C ILE A 145 -9.61 1.30 -11.62
N ASN A 146 -9.84 0.57 -12.70
CA ASN A 146 -11.16 0.46 -13.34
C ASN A 146 -12.08 -0.50 -12.59
N ALA A 147 -13.35 -0.62 -13.00
CA ALA A 147 -14.35 -1.47 -12.35
C ALA A 147 -13.97 -2.98 -12.30
N ASN A 148 -13.09 -3.45 -13.18
CA ASN A 148 -12.60 -4.83 -13.20
C ASN A 148 -11.45 -5.06 -12.20
N GLY A 149 -10.97 -4.01 -11.55
CA GLY A 149 -9.79 -4.07 -10.68
C GLY A 149 -8.45 -3.93 -11.42
N GLU A 150 -8.46 -3.50 -12.67
CA GLU A 150 -7.24 -3.31 -13.45
C GLU A 150 -6.71 -1.88 -13.29
N VAL A 151 -5.41 -1.74 -13.06
CA VAL A 151 -4.74 -0.44 -13.05
C VAL A 151 -4.77 0.15 -14.47
N THR A 152 -5.42 1.30 -14.63
CA THR A 152 -5.54 2.01 -15.91
C THR A 152 -4.68 3.26 -15.99
N SER A 153 -4.25 3.79 -14.83
CA SER A 153 -3.27 4.86 -14.78
C SER A 153 -2.43 4.72 -13.51
N GLU A 154 -1.12 4.82 -13.64
CA GLU A 154 -0.20 4.99 -12.52
C GLU A 154 0.78 6.10 -12.91
N LYS A 155 0.89 7.12 -12.07
CA LYS A 155 1.76 8.27 -12.32
C LYS A 155 2.41 8.72 -11.02
N GLU A 156 3.73 8.61 -10.98
CA GLU A 156 4.55 9.21 -9.92
C GLU A 156 5.33 10.39 -10.50
N THR A 157 5.18 11.56 -9.89
CA THR A 157 6.01 12.73 -10.17
C THR A 157 6.72 13.13 -8.91
N TRP A 158 8.02 13.31 -8.99
CA TRP A 158 8.82 13.80 -7.87
C TRP A 158 9.53 15.09 -8.28
N SER A 159 9.79 15.95 -7.29
CA SER A 159 10.59 17.15 -7.46
C SER A 159 11.51 17.30 -6.26
N ILE A 160 12.74 17.72 -6.53
CA ILE A 160 13.72 18.09 -5.52
C ILE A 160 13.84 19.62 -5.53
N GLU A 161 13.77 20.22 -4.36
CA GLU A 161 14.05 21.63 -4.15
C GLU A 161 15.23 21.75 -3.19
N CYS A 162 16.22 22.54 -3.58
CA CYS A 162 17.38 22.87 -2.76
C CYS A 162 17.19 24.26 -2.18
N LYS A 163 16.98 24.34 -0.87
CA LYS A 163 16.85 25.62 -0.16
C LYS A 163 18.20 25.98 0.41
N GLY A 164 18.68 27.19 0.07
CA GLY A 164 19.96 27.70 0.56
C GLY A 164 20.02 27.80 2.09
N PRO A 165 21.22 28.06 2.64
CA PRO A 165 21.37 28.40 4.04
C PRO A 165 20.64 29.69 4.43
#